data_AF-A0A1M6RGT9-F1
#
_entry.id   AF-A0A1M6RGT9-F1
#
_cell.length_a   1.000
_cell.length_b   1.000
_cell.length_c   1.000
_cell.angle_alpha   90.00
_cell.angle_beta   90.00
_cell.angle_gamma   90.00
#
_symmetry.space_group_name_H-M   'P 1'
#
loop_
_entity.id
_entity.type
_entity.pdbx_description
1 polymer ?
#
loop_
_entity_poly.entity_id
_entity_poly.type
_entity_poly.pdbx_seq_one_letter_code
_entity_poly.pdbx_strand_id
1 'polypeptide(L)'
;MTEVRTLPAPIVPHGWGDIDTSVDNEVPELLSEDQLDRYVATVAELLRACGLTVDLDSSDPGNLEVYGAGSTMSLEVDIRDDRSAEWSISGGDELDPGTKALAMAAALARLLAPGDTDG
;
A
#
# COMPACT_ATOMS: atom_id res chain seq x y z
N MET A 1 -25.24 16.21 53.42
CA MET A 1 -24.33 15.11 53.05
C MET A 1 -23.91 15.35 51.62
N THR A 2 -22.64 15.68 51.39
CA THR A 2 -22.11 16.06 50.07
C THR A 2 -21.55 14.80 49.42
N GLU A 3 -22.11 14.38 48.29
CA GLU A 3 -21.58 13.25 47.51
C GLU A 3 -20.18 13.61 46.97
N VAL A 4 -19.17 12.88 47.42
CA VAL A 4 -17.82 12.93 46.84
C VAL A 4 -17.83 12.01 45.63
N ARG A 5 -17.89 12.60 44.43
CA ARG A 5 -17.71 11.85 43.18
C ARG A 5 -16.23 11.63 42.96
N THR A 6 -15.77 10.40 43.18
CA THR A 6 -14.40 9.98 42.87
C THR A 6 -14.18 10.10 41.36
N LEU A 7 -13.19 10.89 40.94
CA LEU A 7 -12.79 10.98 39.54
C LEU A 7 -12.26 9.60 39.07
N PRO A 8 -12.50 9.20 37.81
CA PRO A 8 -11.92 7.98 37.26
C PRO A 8 -10.39 8.06 37.29
N ALA A 9 -9.73 6.90 37.44
CA ALA A 9 -8.28 6.82 37.47
C ALA A 9 -7.70 7.50 36.21
N PRO A 10 -6.66 8.35 36.36
CA PRO A 10 -6.03 8.98 35.21
C PRO A 10 -5.50 7.92 34.25
N ILE A 11 -5.63 8.17 32.94
CA ILE A 11 -5.01 7.35 31.90
C ILE A 11 -3.50 7.53 32.07
N VAL A 12 -2.88 6.58 32.77
CA VAL A 12 -1.43 6.54 32.94
C VAL A 12 -0.85 6.18 31.56
N PRO A 13 0.23 6.84 31.10
CA PRO A 13 0.93 6.39 29.91
C PRO A 13 1.30 4.92 30.12
N HIS A 14 0.69 4.02 29.36
CA HIS A 14 1.17 2.65 29.28
C HIS A 14 2.66 2.71 28.86
N GLY A 15 3.49 1.78 29.33
CA GLY A 15 4.93 1.72 29.06
C GLY A 15 5.30 1.48 27.59
N TRP A 16 4.72 2.26 26.67
CA TRP A 16 5.02 2.30 25.25
C TRP A 16 6.51 2.62 24.99
N GLY A 17 7.18 3.30 25.94
CA GLY A 17 8.61 3.56 25.86
C GLY A 17 9.50 2.33 26.11
N ASP A 18 8.96 1.26 26.70
CA ASP A 18 9.66 -0.01 26.91
C ASP A 18 9.37 -1.03 25.80
N ILE A 19 8.50 -0.66 24.84
CA ILE A 19 8.22 -1.49 23.66
C ILE A 19 9.36 -1.27 22.69
N ASP A 20 10.08 -2.35 22.41
CA ASP A 20 11.08 -2.36 21.36
C ASP A 20 10.39 -2.15 20.00
N THR A 21 10.49 -0.93 19.48
CA THR A 21 10.04 -0.58 18.13
C THR A 21 11.16 -0.74 17.09
N SER A 22 12.30 -1.35 17.48
CA SER A 22 13.33 -1.68 16.49
C SER A 22 12.76 -2.65 15.47
N VAL A 23 13.14 -2.42 14.22
CA VAL A 23 12.78 -3.30 13.11
C VAL A 23 13.74 -4.48 13.15
N ASP A 24 13.21 -5.69 13.19
CA ASP A 24 14.00 -6.90 13.06
C ASP A 24 14.76 -6.85 11.71
N ASN A 25 16.07 -7.08 11.76
CA ASN A 25 16.93 -7.10 10.57
C ASN A 25 17.04 -8.50 9.95
N GLU A 26 16.23 -9.46 10.42
CA GLU A 26 16.12 -10.77 9.80
C GLU A 26 15.62 -10.65 8.35
N VAL A 27 16.25 -11.42 7.45
CA VAL A 27 15.82 -11.48 6.05
C VAL A 27 14.47 -12.19 6.01
N PRO A 28 13.41 -11.56 5.46
CA PRO A 28 12.11 -12.19 5.41
C PRO A 28 12.15 -13.48 4.59
N GLU A 29 11.54 -14.55 5.08
CA GLU A 29 11.31 -15.75 4.28
C GLU A 29 10.37 -15.45 3.11
N LEU A 30 10.55 -16.15 1.99
CA LEU A 30 9.65 -16.09 0.83
C LEU A 30 8.23 -16.48 1.24
N LEU A 31 7.26 -15.79 0.67
CA LEU A 31 5.85 -16.12 0.86
C LEU A 31 5.53 -17.49 0.22
N SER A 32 4.80 -18.33 0.94
CA SER A 32 4.14 -19.48 0.30
C SER A 32 3.05 -19.00 -0.67
N GLU A 33 2.60 -19.85 -1.60
CA GLU A 33 1.52 -19.51 -2.55
C GLU A 33 0.28 -18.92 -1.87
N ASP A 34 -0.27 -19.59 -0.84
CA ASP A 34 -1.42 -19.07 -0.06
C ASP A 34 -1.17 -17.71 0.63
N GLN A 35 0.10 -17.42 0.95
CA GLN A 35 0.50 -16.17 1.58
C GLN A 35 0.66 -15.07 0.54
N LEU A 36 1.20 -15.39 -0.64
CA LEU A 36 1.29 -14.50 -1.78
C LEU A 36 -0.11 -14.08 -2.24
N ASP A 37 -1.04 -15.03 -2.40
CA ASP A 37 -2.43 -14.73 -2.75
C ASP A 37 -3.09 -13.76 -1.77
N ARG A 38 -2.90 -13.98 -0.46
CA ARG A 38 -3.42 -13.10 0.58
C ARG A 38 -2.74 -11.73 0.56
N TYR A 39 -1.44 -11.69 0.28
CA TYR A 39 -0.66 -10.47 0.19
C TYR A 39 -1.12 -9.62 -0.98
N VAL A 40 -1.23 -10.20 -2.19
CA VAL A 40 -1.77 -9.55 -3.39
C VAL A 40 -3.18 -9.03 -3.13
N ALA A 41 -4.07 -9.85 -2.57
CA ALA A 41 -5.43 -9.41 -2.26
C ALA A 41 -5.44 -8.20 -1.30
N THR A 42 -4.52 -8.18 -0.33
CA THR A 42 -4.37 -7.04 0.59
C THR A 42 -3.89 -5.78 -0.14
N VAL A 43 -2.89 -5.91 -1.01
CA VAL A 43 -2.39 -4.78 -1.82
C VAL A 43 -3.48 -4.24 -2.74
N ALA A 44 -4.25 -5.12 -3.39
CA ALA A 44 -5.37 -4.73 -4.24
C ALA A 44 -6.43 -3.92 -3.47
N GLU A 45 -6.80 -4.37 -2.26
CA GLU A 45 -7.75 -3.65 -1.40
C GLU A 45 -7.21 -2.28 -0.95
N LEU A 46 -5.91 -2.17 -0.65
CA LEU A 46 -5.29 -0.89 -0.30
C LEU A 46 -5.33 0.10 -1.48
N LEU A 47 -4.99 -0.37 -2.69
CA LEU A 47 -5.07 0.44 -3.91
C LEU A 47 -6.51 0.87 -4.21
N ARG A 48 -7.49 -0.03 -4.02
CA ARG A 48 -8.92 0.30 -4.12
C ARG A 48 -9.34 1.35 -3.10
N ALA A 49 -8.86 1.25 -1.86
CA ALA A 49 -9.12 2.24 -0.81
C ALA A 49 -8.52 3.62 -1.15
N CYS A 50 -7.45 3.67 -1.95
CA CYS A 50 -6.90 4.91 -2.52
C CYS A 50 -7.73 5.48 -3.69
N GLY A 51 -8.84 4.83 -4.07
CA GLY A 51 -9.74 5.28 -5.14
C GLY A 51 -9.32 4.83 -6.54
N LEU A 52 -8.44 3.83 -6.63
CA LEU A 52 -8.06 3.19 -7.90
C LEU A 52 -8.99 2.01 -8.19
N THR A 53 -9.22 1.73 -9.47
CA THR A 53 -9.83 0.46 -9.87
C THR A 53 -8.71 -0.56 -10.02
N VAL A 54 -8.89 -1.78 -9.50
CA VAL A 54 -7.89 -2.84 -9.56
C VAL A 54 -8.56 -4.11 -10.05
N ASP A 55 -8.02 -4.67 -11.13
CA ASP A 55 -8.39 -5.96 -11.68
C ASP A 55 -7.28 -6.97 -11.38
N LEU A 56 -7.69 -8.18 -10.98
CA LEU A 56 -6.79 -9.28 -10.63
C LEU A 56 -6.85 -10.32 -11.73
N ASP A 57 -5.71 -10.80 -12.22
CA ASP A 57 -5.69 -11.95 -13.12
C ASP A 57 -5.90 -13.24 -12.30
N SER A 58 -6.98 -13.97 -12.61
CA SER A 58 -7.25 -15.28 -11.98
C SER A 58 -6.23 -16.37 -12.34
N SER A 59 -5.45 -16.15 -13.40
CA SER A 59 -4.46 -17.09 -13.94
C SER A 59 -3.06 -16.83 -13.39
N ASP A 60 -2.81 -15.59 -12.95
CA ASP A 60 -1.57 -15.14 -12.35
C ASP A 60 -1.90 -14.20 -11.19
N PRO A 61 -2.05 -14.74 -9.97
CA PRO A 61 -2.41 -13.92 -8.81
C PRO A 61 -1.33 -12.88 -8.47
N GLY A 62 -0.09 -13.01 -8.98
CA GLY A 62 0.93 -11.98 -8.82
C GLY A 62 0.66 -10.72 -9.66
N ASN A 63 -0.16 -10.80 -10.70
CA ASN A 63 -0.39 -9.71 -11.64
C ASN A 63 -1.66 -8.91 -11.30
N LEU A 64 -1.49 -7.59 -11.14
CA LEU A 64 -2.56 -6.63 -10.93
C LEU A 64 -2.57 -5.59 -12.05
N GLU A 65 -3.75 -5.37 -12.62
CA GLU A 65 -4.00 -4.23 -13.50
C GLU A 65 -4.72 -3.13 -12.72
N VAL A 66 -4.12 -1.95 -12.69
CA VAL A 66 -4.59 -0.82 -11.89
C VAL A 66 -4.95 0.35 -12.80
N TYR A 67 -6.13 0.91 -12.60
CA TYR A 67 -6.70 1.96 -13.44
C TYR A 67 -7.04 3.21 -12.62
N GLY A 68 -6.74 4.37 -13.19
CA GLY A 68 -7.14 5.65 -12.61
C GLY A 68 -8.58 5.99 -12.97
N ALA A 69 -9.32 6.56 -12.03
CA ALA A 69 -10.69 7.00 -12.26
C ALA A 69 -10.77 8.02 -13.42
N GLY A 70 -11.34 7.60 -14.55
CA GLY A 70 -11.50 8.43 -15.75
C GLY A 70 -10.22 8.66 -16.55
N SER A 71 -9.21 7.79 -16.41
CA SER A 71 -7.97 7.80 -17.19
C SER A 71 -7.96 6.65 -18.20
N THR A 72 -7.33 6.86 -19.35
CA THR A 72 -6.97 5.79 -20.31
C THR A 72 -5.65 5.11 -19.95
N MET A 73 -5.00 5.55 -18.87
CA MET A 73 -3.79 4.92 -18.35
C MET A 73 -4.10 3.75 -17.44
N SER A 74 -3.34 2.68 -17.63
CA SER A 74 -3.24 1.53 -16.74
C SER A 74 -1.83 1.41 -16.17
N LEU A 75 -1.74 0.83 -14.98
CA LEU A 75 -0.51 0.41 -14.34
C LEU A 75 -0.60 -1.10 -14.17
N GLU A 76 0.37 -1.82 -14.72
CA GLU A 76 0.56 -3.24 -14.45
C GLU A 76 1.53 -3.38 -13.28
N VAL A 77 1.18 -4.21 -12.29
CA VAL A 77 1.99 -4.50 -11.11
C VAL A 77 2.14 -6.01 -10.99
N ASP A 78 3.38 -6.48 -11.03
CA ASP A 78 3.77 -7.88 -10.81
C ASP A 78 4.38 -7.98 -9.40
N ILE A 79 3.67 -8.65 -8.50
CA ILE A 79 4.09 -8.89 -7.12
C ILE A 79 4.70 -10.28 -7.00
N ARG A 80 5.90 -10.32 -6.41
CA ARG A 80 6.68 -11.55 -6.21
C ARG A 80 6.59 -12.07 -4.78
N ASP A 81 6.97 -13.33 -4.60
CA ASP A 81 6.99 -14.05 -3.33
C ASP A 81 7.97 -13.47 -2.29
N ASP A 82 8.99 -12.74 -2.73
CA ASP A 82 9.91 -11.98 -1.88
C ASP A 82 9.33 -10.63 -1.40
N ARG A 83 8.05 -10.36 -1.69
CA ARG A 83 7.33 -9.09 -1.43
C ARG A 83 7.82 -7.91 -2.27
N SER A 84 8.72 -8.14 -3.23
CA SER A 84 9.07 -7.13 -4.22
C SER A 84 7.94 -6.98 -5.25
N ALA A 85 7.95 -5.84 -5.94
CA ALA A 85 7.02 -5.59 -7.03
C ALA A 85 7.76 -4.95 -8.21
N GLU A 86 7.53 -5.47 -9.40
CA GLU A 86 7.84 -4.80 -10.66
C GLU A 86 6.58 -4.12 -11.18
N TRP A 87 6.71 -2.95 -11.79
CA TRP A 87 5.54 -2.23 -12.27
C TRP A 87 5.83 -1.46 -13.54
N SER A 88 4.84 -1.36 -14.42
CA SER A 88 4.92 -0.66 -15.69
C SER A 88 3.66 0.18 -15.93
N ILE A 89 3.84 1.40 -16.45
CA ILE A 89 2.72 2.30 -16.77
C ILE A 89 2.51 2.27 -18.27
N SER A 90 1.27 1.99 -18.69
CA SER A 90 0.82 2.07 -20.07
C SER A 90 -0.20 3.20 -20.22
N GLY A 91 0.10 4.17 -21.07
CA GLY A 91 -0.88 5.17 -21.52
C GLY A 91 -1.18 4.95 -22.98
N GLY A 92 -2.46 5.04 -23.36
CA GLY A 92 -2.82 5.22 -24.77
C GLY A 92 -2.23 6.52 -25.36
N ASP A 93 -2.59 6.86 -26.59
CA ASP A 93 -2.05 7.99 -27.39
C ASP A 93 -2.22 9.41 -26.76
N GLU A 94 -2.69 9.50 -25.52
CA GLU A 94 -2.92 10.73 -24.77
C GLU A 94 -1.70 11.08 -23.91
N LEU A 95 -0.60 11.46 -24.58
CA LEU A 95 0.61 12.02 -23.96
C LEU A 95 0.77 13.51 -24.27
N ASP A 96 -0.33 14.25 -24.34
CA ASP A 96 -0.23 15.71 -24.46
C ASP A 96 0.41 16.30 -23.18
N PRO A 97 1.39 17.21 -23.30
CA PRO A 97 2.06 17.81 -22.15
C PRO A 97 1.08 18.70 -21.37
N GLY A 98 0.62 18.19 -20.22
CA GLY A 98 -0.42 18.80 -19.38
C GLY A 98 -1.44 17.80 -18.80
N THR A 99 -1.34 16.54 -19.17
CA THR A 99 -2.39 15.52 -18.93
C THR A 99 -2.35 14.93 -17.53
N LYS A 100 -3.55 14.56 -17.02
CA LYS A 100 -3.81 13.81 -15.77
C LYS A 100 -2.96 12.53 -15.65
N ALA A 101 -2.54 12.00 -16.79
CA ALA A 101 -1.54 10.96 -16.97
C ALA A 101 -0.26 11.15 -16.12
N LEU A 102 0.40 12.31 -16.24
CA LEU A 102 1.61 12.61 -15.48
C LEU A 102 1.30 12.76 -13.99
N ALA A 103 0.14 13.31 -13.63
CA ALA A 103 -0.28 13.44 -12.25
C ALA A 103 -0.57 12.07 -11.60
N MET A 104 -1.16 11.13 -12.35
CA MET A 104 -1.39 9.76 -11.92
C MET A 104 -0.08 8.99 -11.81
N ALA A 105 0.80 9.07 -12.82
CA ALA A 105 2.14 8.48 -12.76
C ALA A 105 2.95 9.04 -11.59
N ALA A 106 2.89 10.34 -11.32
CA ALA A 106 3.54 10.95 -10.16
C ALA A 106 2.90 10.56 -8.83
N ALA A 107 1.57 10.40 -8.77
CA ALA A 107 0.89 9.94 -7.55
C ALA A 107 1.21 8.47 -7.24
N LEU A 108 1.19 7.62 -8.27
CA LEU A 108 1.57 6.20 -8.17
C LEU A 108 3.06 6.06 -7.84
N ALA A 109 3.94 6.81 -8.51
CA ALA A 109 5.37 6.82 -8.19
C ALA A 109 5.64 7.30 -6.77
N ARG A 110 4.87 8.25 -6.22
CA ARG A 110 4.99 8.65 -4.80
C ARG A 110 4.47 7.60 -3.83
N LEU A 111 3.42 6.88 -4.20
CA LEU A 111 2.84 5.82 -3.38
C LEU A 111 3.76 4.58 -3.35
N LEU A 112 4.40 4.29 -4.49
CA LEU A 112 5.25 3.12 -4.71
C LEU A 112 6.74 3.41 -4.52
N ALA A 113 7.12 4.68 -4.32
CA ALA A 113 8.49 5.01 -3.97
C ALA A 113 8.82 4.27 -2.66
N PRO A 114 9.98 3.58 -2.59
CA PRO A 114 10.48 3.11 -1.31
C PRO A 114 10.48 4.33 -0.38
N GLY A 115 9.93 4.18 0.82
CA GLY A 115 9.92 5.28 1.77
C GLY A 115 11.35 5.80 1.90
N ASP A 116 11.59 7.04 1.46
CA ASP A 116 12.80 7.77 1.80
C ASP A 116 12.74 7.95 3.32
N THR A 117 13.23 6.96 4.06
CA THR A 117 13.89 7.17 5.33
C THR A 117 15.17 7.94 5.02
N ASP A 118 15.03 9.23 4.77
CA ASP A 118 16.16 10.15 4.68
C ASP A 118 15.93 11.26 5.71
N GLY A 119 16.71 11.19 6.80
CA GLY A 119 16.74 12.16 7.90
C GLY A 119 16.89 11.54 9.29
#